data_AF-A0A2Z5ZYS1-F1
#
_entry.id   AF-A0A2Z5ZYS1-F1
#
_cell.length_a   1.000
_cell.length_b   1.000
_cell.length_c   1.000
_cell.angle_alpha   90.00
_cell.angle_beta   90.00
_cell.angle_gamma   90.00
#
_symmetry.space_group_name_H-M   'P 1'
#
loop_
_entity.id
_entity.type
_entity.pdbx_description
1 polymer ?
#
loop_
_entity_poly.entity_id
_entity_poly.type
_entity_poly.pdbx_seq_one_letter_code
_entity_poly.pdbx_strand_id
1 'polypeptide(L)' 'KPGNYLTFPWDKGFSADSMEAYYDKIEFTDWTHKLSRAPMLKAQHPDYELFKTGIHAQRGVSCA' A
#
# COMPACT_ATOMS: atom_id res chain seq x y z
N LYS A 1 -10.79 6.23 20.73
CA LYS A 1 -9.64 6.08 19.81
C LYS A 1 -9.84 7.07 18.69
N PRO A 2 -8.85 7.87 18.27
CA PRO A 2 -8.96 8.55 16.98
C PRO A 2 -9.45 7.51 15.96
N GLY A 3 -10.48 7.83 15.18
CA GLY A 3 -11.25 6.82 14.44
C GLY A 3 -10.40 5.97 13.50
N ASN A 4 -10.82 4.73 13.24
CA ASN A 4 -10.22 3.89 12.21
C ASN A 4 -10.68 4.42 10.84
N TYR A 5 -9.95 5.39 10.29
CA TYR A 5 -10.25 5.96 8.98
C TYR A 5 -9.53 5.19 7.88
N LEU A 6 -10.23 4.94 6.77
CA LEU A 6 -9.61 4.42 5.56
C LEU A 6 -8.58 5.43 5.06
N THR A 7 -7.33 4.99 4.98
CA THR A 7 -6.20 5.83 4.56
C THR A 7 -5.42 5.06 3.50
N PHE A 8 -5.15 5.70 2.35
CA PHE A 8 -4.27 5.12 1.33
C PHE A 8 -2.81 5.47 1.65
N PRO A 9 -1.87 4.51 1.63
CA PRO A 9 -0.48 4.71 2.05
C PRO A 9 0.39 5.39 0.98
N TRP A 10 -0.11 6.46 0.36
CA TRP A 10 0.44 7.04 -0.86
C TRP A 10 1.38 8.24 -0.65
N ASP A 11 1.59 8.67 0.59
CA ASP A 11 2.39 9.86 0.93
C ASP A 11 3.83 9.81 0.37
N LYS A 12 4.36 8.61 0.15
CA LYS A 12 5.70 8.38 -0.40
C LYS A 12 5.70 7.92 -1.87
N GLY A 13 4.52 7.80 -2.50
CA GLY A 13 4.34 7.31 -3.87
C GLY A 13 3.55 5.99 -3.97
N PHE A 14 3.38 5.50 -5.21
CA PHE A 14 2.57 4.31 -5.52
C PHE A 14 3.37 3.01 -5.67
N SER A 15 4.70 3.05 -5.52
CA SER A 15 5.51 1.83 -5.58
C SER A 15 5.37 1.00 -4.30
N ALA A 16 5.63 -0.30 -4.36
CA ALA A 16 5.65 -1.15 -3.18
C ALA A 16 6.66 -0.63 -2.14
N ASP A 17 7.87 -0.28 -2.58
CA ASP A 17 8.94 0.28 -1.73
C ASP A 17 8.52 1.61 -1.07
N SER A 18 7.77 2.45 -1.79
CA SER A 18 7.20 3.69 -1.24
C SER A 18 6.24 3.42 -0.10
N MET A 19 5.32 2.46 -0.29
CA MET A 19 4.32 2.09 0.72
C MET A 19 4.97 1.39 1.92
N GLU A 20 5.95 0.51 1.68
CA GLU A 20 6.75 -0.13 2.74
C GLU A 20 7.43 0.93 3.60
N ALA A 21 8.15 1.87 2.97
CA ALA A 21 8.78 2.97 3.69
C ALA A 21 7.76 3.83 4.46
N TYR A 22 6.53 3.99 3.95
CA TYR A 22 5.47 4.72 4.65
C TYR A 22 5.09 4.00 5.94
N TYR A 23 4.81 2.69 5.87
CA TYR A 23 4.42 1.88 7.02
C TYR A 23 5.54 1.74 8.06
N ASP A 24 6.79 1.58 7.62
CA ASP A 24 7.96 1.50 8.50
C ASP A 24 8.14 2.79 9.30
N LYS A 25 7.95 3.96 8.66
CA LYS A 25 8.12 5.27 9.32
C LYS A 25 7.13 5.48 10.47
N ILE A 26 5.93 4.94 10.36
CA ILE A 26 4.88 5.06 11.37
C ILE A 26 4.79 3.83 12.28
N GLU A 27 5.71 2.87 12.12
CA GLU A 27 5.75 1.59 12.85
C GLU A 27 4.40 0.86 12.82
N PHE A 28 3.70 0.90 11.67
CA PHE A 28 2.38 0.31 11.53
C PHE A 28 2.47 -1.21 11.37
N THR A 29 1.47 -1.91 11.92
CA THR A 29 1.36 -3.36 11.81
C THR A 29 -0.12 -3.74 11.75
N ASP A 30 -0.49 -4.50 10.72
CA ASP A 30 -1.86 -5.03 10.61
C ASP A 30 -2.08 -6.18 11.59
N TRP A 31 -1.13 -7.12 11.66
CA TRP A 31 -1.15 -8.21 12.64
C TRP A 31 0.25 -8.74 12.95
N THR A 32 0.41 -9.32 14.14
CA THR A 32 1.60 -10.12 14.46
C THR A 32 1.38 -11.55 13.98
N HIS A 33 2.30 -12.05 13.14
CA HIS A 33 2.24 -13.40 12.64
C HIS A 33 2.32 -14.43 13.80
N LYS A 34 1.38 -15.38 13.86
CA LYS A 34 1.22 -16.27 15.03
C LYS A 34 2.41 -17.21 15.28
N LEU A 35 3.13 -17.60 14.22
CA LEU A 35 4.23 -18.55 14.32
C LEU A 35 5.57 -17.82 14.49
N SER A 36 5.96 -17.01 13.50
CA SER A 36 7.24 -16.31 13.47
C SER A 36 7.30 -15.08 14.37
N ARG A 37 6.16 -14.60 14.87
CA ARG A 37 6.04 -13.36 15.68
C ARG A 37 6.45 -12.09 14.95
N ALA A 38 6.62 -12.14 13.63
CA ALA A 38 6.93 -10.96 12.82
C ALA A 38 5.72 -9.99 12.75
N PRO A 39 5.95 -8.66 12.79
CA PRO A 39 4.93 -7.68 12.45
C PRO A 39 4.65 -7.73 10.93
N MET A 40 3.39 -7.89 10.54
CA MET A 40 3.01 -8.06 9.14
C MET A 40 2.18 -6.89 8.63
N LEU A 41 2.34 -6.62 7.33
CA LEU A 41 1.50 -5.74 6.53
C LEU A 41 0.63 -6.57 5.58
N LYS A 42 -0.63 -6.18 5.38
CA LYS A 42 -1.54 -6.83 4.43
C LYS A 42 -1.75 -5.91 3.24
N ALA A 43 -1.34 -6.33 2.05
CA ALA A 43 -1.78 -5.67 0.82
C ALA A 43 -3.24 -6.04 0.48
N GLN A 44 -4.02 -5.06 0.00
CA GLN A 44 -5.36 -5.27 -0.56
C GLN A 44 -5.44 -4.64 -1.95
N HIS A 45 -5.74 -5.48 -2.96
CA HIS A 45 -6.04 -5.14 -4.37
C HIS A 45 -5.46 -3.78 -4.85
N PRO A 46 -4.12 -3.69 -5.03
CA PRO A 46 -3.44 -2.45 -5.44
C PRO A 46 -3.59 -2.18 -6.94
N ASP A 47 -4.82 -2.29 -7.47
CA ASP A 47 -5.09 -2.27 -8.91
C ASP A 47 -4.74 -0.92 -9.53
N TYR A 48 -5.06 0.18 -8.84
CA TYR A 48 -4.78 1.53 -9.32
C TYR A 48 -3.27 1.80 -9.36
N GLU A 49 -2.56 1.45 -8.30
CA GLU A 49 -1.13 1.69 -8.14
C GLU A 49 -0.31 0.87 -9.13
N LEU A 50 -0.67 -0.41 -9.31
CA LEU A 50 -0.08 -1.26 -10.34
C LEU A 50 -0.40 -0.73 -11.74
N PHE A 51 -1.66 -0.39 -12.02
CA PHE A 51 -2.08 0.16 -13.31
C PHE A 51 -1.29 1.41 -13.69
N LYS A 52 -1.08 2.35 -12.75
CA LYS A 52 -0.39 3.64 -13.00
C LYS A 52 1.04 3.48 -13.49
N THR A 53 1.68 2.35 -13.22
CA THR A 53 3.04 2.06 -13.70
C THR A 53 3.06 1.29 -15.03
N GLY A 54 1.93 0.74 -15.47
CA GLY A 54 1.80 -0.06 -16.70
C GLY A 54 1.76 0.75 -17.99
N ILE A 55 2.03 0.09 -19.12
CA ILE A 55 2.10 0.74 -20.45
C ILE A 55 0.77 1.37 -20.89
N HIS A 56 -0.37 0.77 -20.54
CA HIS A 56 -1.69 1.31 -20.87
C HIS A 56 -1.90 2.69 -20.24
N ALA A 57 -1.60 2.84 -18.95
CA ALA A 57 -1.68 4.12 -18.26
C ALA A 57 -0.69 5.15 -18.83
N GLN A 58 0.54 4.72 -19.16
CA GLN A 58 1.54 5.59 -19.81
C GLN A 58 1.08 6.09 -21.19
N ARG A 59 0.20 5.34 -21.86
CA ARG A 59 -0.39 5.71 -23.16
C ARG A 59 -1.75 6.39 -23.04
N GLY A 60 -2.18 6.75 -21.82
CA GLY A 60 -3.43 7.48 -21.58
C GLY A 60 -4.71 6.65 -21.70
N VAL A 61 -4.60 5.31 -21.78
CA VAL A 61 -5.77 4.43 -21.76
C VAL A 61 -6.34 4.41 -20.34
N SER A 62 -7.64 4.67 -20.20
CA SER A 62 -8.36 4.68 -18.91
C SER A 62 -8.84 3.29 -18.49
N CYS A 63 -9.35 3.19 -17.27
CA CYS A 63 -9.99 1.97 -16.76
C CYS A 63 -11.37 1.69 -17.39
N ALA A 64 -12.07 2.76 -17.81
CA ALA A 64 -13.43 2.72 -18.37
C ALA A 64 -13.44 2.36 -19.85
#